data_AF-A0A950A7Z1-F1
#
_entry.id   AF-A0A950A7Z1-F1
#
_cell.length_a   1.000
_cell.length_b   1.000
_cell.length_c   1.000
_cell.angle_alpha   90.00
_cell.angle_beta   90.00
_cell.angle_gamma   90.00
#
_symmetry.space_group_name_H-M   'P 1'
#
loop_
_entity.id
_entity.type
_entity.pdbx_description
1 polymer ?
#
loop_
_entity_poly.entity_id
_entity_poly.type
_entity_poly.pdbx_seq_one_letter_code
_entity_poly.pdbx_strand_id
1 'polypeptide(L)'
;YLAAKGQAARVNSATVTNTLVDFSLLGDLGVFTDEASVTRLEERMRERGYLEAGEMAGTFNALRANDLIWSYVVNNWFMGKEPPAFDILAWNGDSTRMPAVMHSQYLRACYLQNALTKPGAFAIDSVKTDLRKIKTPMYVLGAEADHIALWAGSYATTQLVGGETKYTLSNSGHIAGIVNPPDNPKACYWTKPRAAKGESAHEWRESATRHQGSWWNDWAAWIGKRAGSMVAPATLPPGEPAPGRYVLNEVAAAFGTNGTSHKPAPYRKRKKATAPKRRQTRRA
;
A
#
# COMPACT_ATOMS: atom_id res chain seq x y z
N TYR A 1 2.12 15.74 2.16
CA TYR A 1 3.03 16.21 3.24
C TYR A 1 4.14 17.10 2.70
N LEU A 2 5.06 16.61 1.85
CA LEU A 2 6.19 17.40 1.32
C LEU A 2 5.76 18.71 0.65
N ALA A 3 4.72 18.67 -0.19
CA ALA A 3 4.17 19.88 -0.82
C ALA A 3 3.68 20.92 0.21
N ALA A 4 3.08 20.49 1.32
CA ALA A 4 2.62 21.39 2.38
C ALA A 4 3.78 22.00 3.18
N LYS A 5 4.94 21.34 3.24
CA LYS A 5 6.17 21.86 3.84
C LYS A 5 7.06 22.63 2.84
N GLY A 6 6.60 22.88 1.61
CA GLY A 6 7.42 23.54 0.58
C GLY A 6 8.59 22.70 0.05
N GLN A 7 8.58 21.39 0.28
CA GLN A 7 9.66 20.46 -0.06
C GLN A 7 9.29 19.51 -1.21
N ALA A 8 8.36 19.90 -2.08
CA ALA A 8 7.89 19.06 -3.18
C ALA A 8 9.02 18.63 -4.14
N ALA A 9 10.02 19.51 -4.34
CA ALA A 9 11.16 19.27 -5.24
C ALA A 9 12.07 18.10 -4.80
N ARG A 10 11.92 17.57 -3.58
CA ARG A 10 12.67 16.40 -3.12
C ARG A 10 12.32 15.11 -3.87
N VAL A 11 11.16 15.07 -4.54
CA VAL A 11 10.69 13.91 -5.29
C VAL A 11 10.38 14.36 -6.71
N ASN A 12 11.25 13.99 -7.65
CA ASN A 12 11.10 14.35 -9.06
C ASN A 12 9.94 13.61 -9.75
N SER A 13 9.72 12.36 -9.38
CA SER A 13 8.63 11.53 -9.89
C SER A 13 8.28 10.44 -8.88
N ALA A 14 7.08 9.88 -8.95
CA ALA A 14 6.65 8.79 -8.08
C ALA A 14 5.98 7.66 -8.88
N THR A 15 6.16 6.43 -8.42
CA THR A 15 5.46 5.25 -8.94
C THR A 15 4.70 4.60 -7.79
N VAL A 16 3.45 4.25 -8.03
CA VAL A 16 2.61 3.49 -7.09
C VAL A 16 2.04 2.28 -7.82
N THR A 17 2.07 1.12 -7.16
CA THR A 17 1.72 -0.18 -7.75
C THR A 17 0.70 -0.86 -6.84
N ASN A 18 -0.45 -1.27 -7.38
CA ASN A 18 -1.58 -1.86 -6.63
C ASN A 18 -1.90 -1.10 -5.34
N THR A 19 -1.85 0.23 -5.39
CA THR A 19 -2.02 1.09 -4.23
C THR A 19 -3.41 1.70 -4.25
N LEU A 20 -4.16 1.49 -3.16
CA LEU A 20 -5.41 2.20 -2.92
C LEU A 20 -5.12 3.53 -2.23
N VAL A 21 -5.66 4.61 -2.81
CA VAL A 21 -5.68 5.95 -2.21
C VAL A 21 -7.11 6.36 -1.88
N ASP A 22 -8.06 5.85 -2.67
CA ASP A 22 -9.48 5.86 -2.39
C ASP A 22 -9.91 4.47 -1.89
N PHE A 23 -10.39 4.43 -0.65
CA PHE A 23 -10.85 3.23 0.04
C PHE A 23 -12.38 3.08 -0.02
N SER A 24 -13.04 3.68 -1.02
CA SER A 24 -14.48 3.45 -1.26
C SER A 24 -14.78 2.10 -1.92
N LEU A 25 -13.81 1.53 -2.65
CA LEU A 25 -13.89 0.22 -3.29
C LEU A 25 -12.90 -0.74 -2.63
N LEU A 26 -13.31 -1.29 -1.48
CA LEU A 26 -12.44 -2.06 -0.59
C LEU A 26 -12.17 -3.51 -1.01
N GLY A 27 -12.81 -3.99 -2.07
CA GLY A 27 -12.79 -5.42 -2.43
C GLY A 27 -13.23 -6.30 -1.27
N ASP A 28 -12.72 -7.54 -1.23
CA ASP A 28 -13.08 -8.54 -0.21
C ASP A 28 -12.65 -8.12 1.22
N LEU A 29 -11.65 -7.25 1.33
CA LEU A 29 -11.17 -6.71 2.61
C LEU A 29 -12.22 -5.88 3.35
N GLY A 30 -13.15 -5.25 2.62
CA GLY A 30 -14.16 -4.36 3.22
C GLY A 30 -14.98 -5.04 4.32
N VAL A 31 -15.24 -6.34 4.19
CA VAL A 31 -16.06 -7.13 5.11
C VAL A 31 -15.46 -7.21 6.52
N PHE A 32 -14.14 -7.10 6.65
CA PHE A 32 -13.43 -7.22 7.94
C PHE A 32 -13.11 -5.88 8.60
N THR A 33 -13.59 -4.78 8.03
CA THR A 33 -13.16 -3.43 8.40
C THR A 33 -14.29 -2.58 8.99
N ASP A 34 -15.20 -3.20 9.73
CA ASP A 34 -16.17 -2.46 10.54
C ASP A 34 -15.57 -1.92 11.85
N GLU A 35 -16.22 -0.92 12.45
CA GLU A 35 -15.76 -0.24 13.67
C GLU A 35 -15.55 -1.21 14.84
N ALA A 36 -16.39 -2.24 14.98
CA ALA A 36 -16.26 -3.20 16.07
C ALA A 36 -15.08 -4.15 15.84
N SER A 37 -14.86 -4.62 14.60
CA SER A 37 -13.69 -5.42 14.22
C SER A 37 -12.38 -4.67 14.45
N VAL A 38 -12.30 -3.41 14.00
CA VAL A 38 -11.09 -2.58 14.22
C VAL A 38 -10.86 -2.34 15.72
N THR A 39 -11.91 -2.02 16.48
CA THR A 39 -11.77 -1.81 17.93
C THR A 39 -11.26 -3.06 18.64
N ARG A 40 -11.81 -4.26 18.34
CA ARG A 40 -11.32 -5.53 18.92
C ARG A 40 -9.84 -5.79 18.58
N LEU A 41 -9.42 -5.47 17.37
CA LEU A 41 -8.03 -5.63 16.96
C LEU A 41 -7.09 -4.67 17.71
N GLU A 42 -7.51 -3.42 17.90
CA GLU A 42 -6.76 -2.44 18.67
C GLU A 42 -6.59 -2.83 20.13
N GLU A 43 -7.60 -3.46 20.73
CA GLU A 43 -7.50 -3.98 22.10
C GLU A 43 -6.41 -5.05 22.23
N ARG A 44 -6.35 -5.99 21.28
CA ARG A 44 -5.28 -7.00 21.22
C ARG A 44 -3.90 -6.37 21.00
N MET A 45 -3.79 -5.47 20.03
CA MET A 45 -2.52 -4.80 19.72
C MET A 45 -2.04 -3.92 20.88
N ARG A 46 -2.94 -3.38 21.70
CA ARG A 46 -2.60 -2.52 22.86
C ARG A 46 -1.86 -3.30 23.96
N GLU A 47 -2.11 -4.59 24.12
CA GLU A 47 -1.44 -5.43 25.11
C GLU A 47 0.02 -5.70 24.73
N ARG A 48 0.31 -5.87 23.44
CA ARG A 48 1.63 -6.25 22.92
C ARG A 48 2.45 -5.07 22.37
N GLY A 49 1.78 -3.98 21.99
CA GLY A 49 2.38 -2.84 21.29
C GLY A 49 2.51 -3.04 19.77
N TYR A 50 2.16 -4.22 19.25
CA TYR A 50 2.22 -4.58 17.84
C TYR A 50 1.19 -5.67 17.49
N LEU A 51 0.91 -5.86 16.20
CA LEU A 51 0.16 -7.00 15.68
C LEU A 51 1.11 -8.18 15.44
N GLU A 52 0.80 -9.36 15.97
CA GLU A 52 1.61 -10.57 15.72
C GLU A 52 1.50 -11.01 14.25
N ALA A 53 2.61 -11.54 13.71
CA ALA A 53 2.74 -11.85 12.29
C ALA A 53 1.66 -12.85 11.81
N GLY A 54 1.35 -13.86 12.64
CA GLY A 54 0.33 -14.87 12.32
C GLY A 54 -1.11 -14.36 12.31
N GLU A 55 -1.42 -13.25 13.02
CA GLU A 55 -2.78 -12.70 13.06
C GLU A 55 -3.15 -12.00 11.73
N MET A 56 -2.17 -11.39 11.08
CA MET A 56 -2.32 -10.83 9.74
C MET A 56 -2.40 -11.92 8.67
N ALA A 57 -1.59 -12.98 8.82
CA ALA A 57 -1.63 -14.14 7.93
C ALA A 57 -3.03 -14.76 7.90
N GLY A 58 -3.72 -14.86 9.05
CA GLY A 58 -5.11 -15.37 9.10
C GLY A 58 -6.10 -14.55 8.27
N THR A 59 -6.03 -13.21 8.32
CA THR A 59 -6.90 -12.33 7.52
C THR A 59 -6.55 -12.42 6.03
N PHE A 60 -5.27 -12.35 5.66
CA PHE A 60 -4.86 -12.49 4.26
C PHE A 60 -5.14 -13.87 3.69
N ASN A 61 -4.98 -14.95 4.47
CA ASN A 61 -5.30 -16.31 4.04
C ASN A 61 -6.81 -16.48 3.80
N ALA A 62 -7.65 -15.86 4.63
CA ALA A 62 -9.10 -15.86 4.42
C ALA A 62 -9.52 -15.12 3.14
N LEU A 63 -8.79 -14.07 2.76
CA LEU A 63 -9.03 -13.29 1.54
C LEU A 63 -8.41 -13.94 0.30
N ARG A 64 -7.26 -14.61 0.46
CA ARG A 64 -6.48 -15.23 -0.62
C ARG A 64 -6.85 -16.67 -0.93
N ALA A 65 -7.78 -17.27 -0.18
CA ALA A 65 -8.25 -18.63 -0.44
C ALA A 65 -8.70 -18.83 -1.91
N ASN A 66 -9.12 -17.76 -2.60
CA ASN A 66 -9.53 -17.82 -4.00
C ASN A 66 -8.39 -17.70 -5.03
N ASP A 67 -7.35 -16.91 -4.80
CA ASP A 67 -6.45 -16.53 -5.90
C ASP A 67 -5.25 -17.45 -6.11
N LEU A 68 -4.50 -17.72 -5.04
CA LEU A 68 -3.29 -18.53 -5.13
C LEU A 68 -3.59 -20.02 -4.96
N ILE A 69 -4.61 -20.33 -4.17
CA ILE A 69 -5.02 -21.69 -3.86
C ILE A 69 -5.97 -22.19 -4.95
N TRP A 70 -7.05 -21.50 -5.28
CA TRP A 70 -8.07 -22.11 -6.14
C TRP A 70 -7.64 -22.32 -7.60
N SER A 71 -6.86 -21.42 -8.23
CA SER A 71 -6.42 -21.63 -9.63
C SER A 71 -5.32 -22.67 -9.80
N TYR A 72 -4.41 -22.78 -8.82
CA TYR A 72 -3.20 -23.61 -8.89
C TYR A 72 -3.35 -24.94 -8.12
N VAL A 73 -4.03 -24.93 -6.96
CA VAL A 73 -4.32 -26.12 -6.15
C VAL A 73 -5.47 -26.93 -6.75
N VAL A 74 -6.49 -26.33 -7.39
CA VAL A 74 -7.51 -27.16 -8.09
C VAL A 74 -6.88 -27.94 -9.25
N ASN A 75 -5.91 -27.38 -9.98
CA ASN A 75 -5.24 -28.12 -11.04
C ASN A 75 -4.28 -29.21 -10.53
N ASN A 76 -3.61 -29.02 -9.39
CA ASN A 76 -2.59 -29.98 -8.90
C ASN A 76 -3.10 -30.96 -7.82
N TRP A 77 -4.00 -30.52 -6.94
CA TRP A 77 -4.58 -31.35 -5.87
C TRP A 77 -5.57 -32.37 -6.39
N PHE A 78 -6.42 -32.02 -7.37
CA PHE A 78 -7.26 -33.03 -8.06
C PHE A 78 -6.43 -34.01 -8.91
N MET A 79 -5.19 -33.67 -9.27
CA MET A 79 -4.28 -34.53 -10.03
C MET A 79 -3.28 -35.30 -9.16
N GLY A 80 -3.35 -35.19 -7.83
CA GLY A 80 -2.47 -35.91 -6.90
C GLY A 80 -1.00 -35.54 -7.00
N LYS A 81 -0.68 -34.34 -7.49
CA LYS A 81 0.71 -33.86 -7.64
C LYS A 81 1.06 -32.92 -6.49
N GLU A 82 2.22 -33.12 -5.88
CA GLU A 82 2.76 -32.14 -4.92
C GLU A 82 2.93 -30.78 -5.64
N PRO A 83 2.38 -29.69 -5.08
CA PRO A 83 2.59 -28.37 -5.66
C PRO A 83 4.08 -28.02 -5.60
N PRO A 84 4.71 -27.60 -6.71
CA PRO A 84 6.12 -27.20 -6.69
C PRO A 84 6.32 -26.09 -5.66
N ALA A 85 7.49 -26.08 -5.01
CA ALA A 85 7.90 -25.02 -4.08
C ALA A 85 7.89 -23.67 -4.82
N PHE A 86 6.78 -22.94 -4.68
CA PHE A 86 6.52 -21.71 -5.41
C PHE A 86 7.12 -20.55 -4.61
N ASP A 87 8.00 -19.77 -5.24
CA ASP A 87 8.62 -18.56 -4.69
C ASP A 87 7.62 -17.61 -4.00
N ILE A 88 6.44 -17.43 -4.61
CA ILE A 88 5.38 -16.57 -4.08
C ILE A 88 4.77 -17.13 -2.80
N LEU A 89 4.69 -18.46 -2.65
CA LEU A 89 4.19 -19.09 -1.41
C LEU A 89 5.20 -18.91 -0.27
N ALA A 90 6.49 -19.06 -0.56
CA ALA A 90 7.56 -18.80 0.40
C ALA A 90 7.53 -17.34 0.88
N TRP A 91 7.44 -16.38 -0.05
CA TRP A 91 7.27 -14.96 0.27
C TRP A 91 6.00 -14.69 1.08
N ASN A 92 4.88 -15.34 0.75
CA ASN A 92 3.62 -15.09 1.43
C ASN A 92 3.60 -15.63 2.86
N GLY A 93 4.31 -16.73 3.13
CA GLY A 93 4.46 -17.30 4.47
C GLY A 93 5.35 -16.44 5.39
N ASP A 94 6.24 -15.62 4.83
CA ASP A 94 7.17 -14.78 5.57
C ASP A 94 6.51 -13.47 6.04
N SER A 95 5.70 -13.58 7.10
CA SER A 95 4.89 -12.48 7.63
C SER A 95 5.69 -11.56 8.57
N THR A 96 5.34 -10.27 8.58
CA THR A 96 5.98 -9.26 9.44
C THR A 96 5.04 -8.72 10.51
N ARG A 97 5.61 -8.25 11.62
CA ARG A 97 4.85 -7.56 12.68
C ARG A 97 4.62 -6.11 12.32
N MET A 98 3.51 -5.54 12.78
CA MET A 98 3.21 -4.12 12.58
C MET A 98 3.03 -3.37 13.90
N PRO A 99 3.66 -2.19 14.08
CA PRO A 99 3.44 -1.37 15.27
C PRO A 99 1.97 -0.99 15.44
N ALA A 100 1.45 -1.13 16.66
CA ALA A 100 0.03 -0.97 16.96
C ALA A 100 -0.52 0.41 16.55
N VAL A 101 0.25 1.47 16.82
CA VAL A 101 -0.15 2.86 16.52
C VAL A 101 -0.26 3.08 15.01
N MET A 102 0.71 2.59 14.24
CA MET A 102 0.72 2.74 12.79
C MET A 102 -0.45 1.98 12.16
N HIS A 103 -0.66 0.72 12.58
CA HIS A 103 -1.71 -0.12 12.01
C HIS A 103 -3.13 0.38 12.36
N SER A 104 -3.36 0.76 13.62
CA SER A 104 -4.61 1.41 14.05
C SER A 104 -4.92 2.67 13.23
N GLN A 105 -3.91 3.55 13.06
CA GLN A 105 -4.08 4.76 12.27
C GLN A 105 -4.41 4.45 10.81
N TYR A 106 -3.76 3.44 10.21
CA TYR A 106 -4.04 2.99 8.85
C TYR A 106 -5.48 2.49 8.69
N LEU A 107 -5.93 1.57 9.55
CA LEU A 107 -7.30 1.03 9.49
C LEU A 107 -8.36 2.12 9.66
N ARG A 108 -8.20 2.98 10.67
CA ARG A 108 -9.18 4.04 10.94
C ARG A 108 -9.18 5.11 9.87
N ALA A 109 -8.01 5.61 9.46
CA ALA A 109 -7.93 6.69 8.49
C ALA A 109 -8.31 6.23 7.09
N CYS A 110 -7.86 5.05 6.65
CA CYS A 110 -8.09 4.58 5.30
C CYS A 110 -9.41 3.81 5.18
N TYR A 111 -9.55 2.66 5.85
CA TYR A 111 -10.71 1.79 5.66
C TYR A 111 -12.01 2.34 6.24
N LEU A 112 -11.98 2.91 7.45
CA LEU A 112 -13.21 3.43 8.08
C LEU A 112 -13.58 4.83 7.58
N GLN A 113 -12.59 5.73 7.48
CA GLN A 113 -12.85 7.15 7.26
C GLN A 113 -12.61 7.61 5.83
N ASN A 114 -11.89 6.84 5.02
CA ASN A 114 -11.39 7.24 3.71
C ASN A 114 -10.79 8.66 3.73
N ALA A 115 -9.98 8.95 4.76
CA ALA A 115 -9.54 10.29 5.12
C ALA A 115 -8.52 10.87 4.12
N LEU A 116 -7.81 10.02 3.36
CA LEU A 116 -6.82 10.48 2.38
C LEU A 116 -7.46 11.25 1.21
N THR A 117 -8.69 10.90 0.84
CA THR A 117 -9.44 11.56 -0.25
C THR A 117 -10.03 12.91 0.17
N LYS A 118 -10.13 13.15 1.49
CA LYS A 118 -10.75 14.33 2.08
C LYS A 118 -9.67 15.36 2.48
N PRO A 119 -9.60 16.52 1.82
CA PRO A 119 -8.57 17.53 2.11
C PRO A 119 -8.53 17.91 3.59
N GLY A 120 -7.37 17.70 4.23
CA GLY A 120 -7.11 18.04 5.62
C GLY A 120 -7.74 17.12 6.67
N ALA A 121 -8.38 16.01 6.27
CA ALA A 121 -8.90 15.01 7.20
C ALA A 121 -7.82 14.08 7.78
N PHE A 122 -6.68 13.97 7.10
CA PHE A 122 -5.51 13.26 7.58
C PHE A 122 -4.33 14.22 7.84
N ALA A 123 -3.47 13.87 8.80
CA ALA A 123 -2.29 14.65 9.13
C ALA A 123 -1.09 13.76 9.42
N ILE A 124 0.08 14.18 8.96
CA ILE A 124 1.38 13.57 9.26
C ILE A 124 2.20 14.62 9.99
N ASP A 125 2.69 14.32 11.20
CA ASP A 125 3.45 15.27 12.01
C ASP A 125 2.71 16.62 12.15
N SER A 126 1.42 16.56 12.52
CA SER A 126 0.48 17.69 12.59
C SER A 126 0.25 18.48 11.29
N VAL A 127 0.87 18.09 10.18
CA VAL A 127 0.67 18.71 8.87
C VAL A 127 -0.47 18.03 8.13
N LYS A 128 -1.57 18.77 7.97
CA LYS A 128 -2.74 18.35 7.19
C LYS A 128 -2.36 18.02 5.74
N THR A 129 -2.84 16.88 5.25
CA THR A 129 -2.56 16.39 3.90
C THR A 129 -3.67 16.75 2.93
N ASP A 130 -3.31 17.01 1.68
CA ASP A 130 -4.22 17.24 0.56
C ASP A 130 -3.56 16.70 -0.71
N LEU A 131 -4.14 15.65 -1.29
CA LEU A 131 -3.61 14.97 -2.48
C LEU A 131 -3.60 15.89 -3.71
N ARG A 132 -4.50 16.88 -3.76
CA ARG A 132 -4.58 17.85 -4.85
C ARG A 132 -3.36 18.78 -4.92
N LYS A 133 -2.58 18.84 -3.83
CA LYS A 133 -1.31 19.58 -3.78
C LYS A 133 -0.11 18.79 -4.32
N ILE A 134 -0.26 17.50 -4.60
CA ILE A 134 0.78 16.71 -5.25
C ILE A 134 0.85 17.16 -6.72
N LYS A 135 1.98 17.75 -7.11
CA LYS A 135 2.27 18.15 -8.51
C LYS A 135 3.33 17.26 -9.17
N THR A 136 4.00 16.43 -8.38
CA THR A 136 4.95 15.42 -8.84
C THR A 136 4.28 14.51 -9.88
N PRO A 137 4.91 14.31 -11.06
CA PRO A 137 4.44 13.35 -12.05
C PRO A 137 4.37 11.94 -11.46
N MET A 138 3.25 11.24 -11.68
CA MET A 138 3.01 9.91 -11.13
C MET A 138 2.79 8.86 -12.22
N TYR A 139 3.40 7.71 -12.03
CA TYR A 139 3.06 6.47 -12.73
C TYR A 139 2.23 5.61 -11.78
N VAL A 140 0.98 5.35 -12.14
CA VAL A 140 0.03 4.57 -11.34
C VAL A 140 -0.21 3.26 -12.06
N LEU A 141 0.05 2.15 -11.38
CA LEU A 141 -0.10 0.81 -11.92
C LEU A 141 -1.13 0.02 -11.14
N GLY A 142 -2.06 -0.61 -11.85
CA GLY A 142 -2.95 -1.64 -11.32
C GLY A 142 -2.81 -2.96 -12.09
N ALA A 143 -3.39 -4.02 -11.56
CA ALA A 143 -3.54 -5.30 -12.22
C ALA A 143 -5.02 -5.63 -12.47
N GLU A 144 -5.35 -6.02 -13.71
CA GLU A 144 -6.74 -6.13 -14.20
C GLU A 144 -7.58 -7.14 -13.41
N ALA A 145 -6.99 -8.26 -12.99
CA ALA A 145 -7.66 -9.30 -12.21
C ALA A 145 -7.31 -9.25 -10.72
N ASP A 146 -6.84 -8.10 -10.21
CA ASP A 146 -6.58 -7.91 -8.78
C ASP A 146 -7.90 -7.77 -8.00
N HIS A 147 -8.17 -8.73 -7.12
CA HIS A 147 -9.33 -8.74 -6.21
C HIS A 147 -9.02 -8.07 -4.85
N ILE A 148 -7.73 -7.84 -4.52
CA ILE A 148 -7.29 -7.22 -3.26
C ILE A 148 -7.32 -5.70 -3.41
N ALA A 149 -6.64 -5.18 -4.43
CA ALA A 149 -6.61 -3.76 -4.77
C ALA A 149 -7.24 -3.59 -6.15
N LEU A 150 -8.58 -3.59 -6.17
CA LEU A 150 -9.37 -3.46 -7.39
C LEU A 150 -8.81 -2.34 -8.27
N TRP A 151 -8.50 -2.64 -9.52
CA TRP A 151 -7.78 -1.71 -10.39
C TRP A 151 -8.53 -0.38 -10.54
N ALA A 152 -9.85 -0.37 -10.55
CA ALA A 152 -10.68 0.84 -10.56
C ALA A 152 -10.43 1.72 -9.31
N GLY A 153 -10.22 1.11 -8.13
CA GLY A 153 -9.83 1.81 -6.91
C GLY A 153 -8.42 2.40 -7.00
N SER A 154 -7.47 1.68 -7.61
CA SER A 154 -6.13 2.23 -7.87
C SER A 154 -6.16 3.38 -8.89
N TYR A 155 -7.02 3.27 -9.92
CA TYR A 155 -7.24 4.30 -10.93
C TYR A 155 -7.75 5.62 -10.33
N ALA A 156 -8.56 5.57 -9.26
CA ALA A 156 -9.05 6.75 -8.56
C ALA A 156 -7.92 7.70 -8.11
N THR A 157 -6.71 7.18 -7.87
CA THR A 157 -5.50 7.99 -7.61
C THR A 157 -5.29 9.05 -8.69
N THR A 158 -5.51 8.69 -9.96
CA THR A 158 -5.35 9.61 -11.10
C THR A 158 -6.33 10.77 -11.08
N GLN A 159 -7.48 10.59 -10.43
CA GLN A 159 -8.51 11.61 -10.31
C GLN A 159 -8.24 12.53 -9.11
N LEU A 160 -7.65 12.00 -8.03
CA LEU A 160 -7.44 12.72 -6.77
C LEU A 160 -6.19 13.61 -6.73
N VAL A 161 -5.09 13.19 -7.36
CA VAL A 161 -3.82 13.95 -7.27
C VAL A 161 -3.82 15.17 -8.21
N GLY A 162 -3.15 16.24 -7.83
CA GLY A 162 -3.18 17.49 -8.61
C GLY A 162 -2.21 17.59 -9.78
N GLY A 163 -1.31 16.61 -9.93
CA GLY A 163 -0.26 16.57 -10.94
C GLY A 163 -0.64 15.69 -12.12
N GLU A 164 0.28 15.54 -13.06
CA GLU A 164 0.11 14.64 -14.20
C GLU A 164 0.27 13.18 -13.77
N THR A 165 -0.67 12.35 -14.20
CA THR A 165 -0.66 10.91 -13.94
C THR A 165 -0.73 10.13 -15.23
N LYS A 166 0.17 9.16 -15.37
CA LYS A 166 0.04 8.07 -16.33
C LYS A 166 -0.50 6.87 -15.58
N TYR A 167 -1.62 6.31 -16.06
CA TYR A 167 -2.13 5.04 -15.58
C TYR A 167 -1.73 3.94 -16.56
N THR A 168 -1.29 2.81 -16.02
CA THR A 168 -1.01 1.59 -16.76
C THR A 168 -1.73 0.44 -16.05
N LEU A 169 -2.35 -0.45 -16.82
CA LEU A 169 -3.02 -1.63 -16.29
C LEU A 169 -2.31 -2.87 -16.82
N SER A 170 -1.73 -3.68 -15.94
CA SER A 170 -1.19 -4.99 -16.34
C SER A 170 -2.30 -6.03 -16.39
N ASN A 171 -2.16 -7.03 -17.27
CA ASN A 171 -2.96 -8.25 -17.17
C ASN A 171 -2.59 -9.06 -15.91
N SER A 172 -3.43 -10.05 -15.57
CA SER A 172 -3.28 -10.96 -14.42
C SER A 172 -3.68 -10.37 -13.06
N GLY A 173 -3.53 -11.17 -12.01
CA GLY A 173 -3.92 -10.87 -10.63
C GLY A 173 -2.87 -10.08 -9.83
N HIS A 174 -3.12 -9.91 -8.53
CA HIS A 174 -2.35 -8.99 -7.66
C HIS A 174 -0.83 -9.11 -7.78
N ILE A 175 -0.27 -10.33 -7.67
CA ILE A 175 1.17 -10.55 -7.72
C ILE A 175 1.63 -10.74 -9.16
N ALA A 176 0.98 -11.63 -9.91
CA ALA A 176 1.37 -12.01 -11.26
C ALA A 176 1.24 -10.87 -12.29
N GLY A 177 0.43 -9.84 -12.01
CA GLY A 177 0.36 -8.63 -12.83
C GLY A 177 1.50 -7.65 -12.55
N ILE A 178 2.01 -7.59 -11.31
CA ILE A 178 3.10 -6.69 -10.95
C ILE A 178 4.45 -7.33 -11.23
N VAL A 179 4.63 -8.58 -10.78
CA VAL A 179 5.81 -9.40 -11.06
C VAL A 179 5.58 -10.12 -12.39
N ASN A 180 5.63 -9.34 -13.48
CA ASN A 180 5.36 -9.80 -14.83
C ASN A 180 6.56 -9.49 -15.73
N PRO A 181 7.59 -10.34 -15.75
CA PRO A 181 8.86 -10.00 -16.38
C PRO A 181 8.76 -9.93 -17.92
N PRO A 182 9.70 -9.23 -18.62
CA PRO A 182 9.64 -9.01 -20.06
C PRO A 182 9.69 -10.28 -20.93
N ASP A 183 10.22 -11.37 -20.39
CA ASP A 183 10.31 -12.68 -21.02
C ASP A 183 9.01 -13.50 -20.90
N ASN A 184 8.02 -13.05 -20.13
CA ASN A 184 6.72 -13.72 -20.06
C ASN A 184 5.93 -13.51 -21.36
N PRO A 185 5.70 -14.57 -22.17
CA PRO A 185 5.02 -14.45 -23.46
C PRO A 185 3.54 -14.09 -23.31
N LYS A 186 2.95 -14.31 -22.12
CA LYS A 186 1.53 -13.99 -21.82
C LYS A 186 1.35 -12.57 -21.28
N ALA A 187 2.43 -11.82 -21.05
CA ALA A 187 2.35 -10.46 -20.54
C ALA A 187 1.67 -9.52 -21.55
N CYS A 188 0.73 -8.72 -21.07
CA CYS A 188 0.19 -7.60 -21.82
C CYS A 188 -0.28 -6.51 -20.86
N TYR A 189 -0.41 -5.29 -21.36
CA TYR A 189 -0.83 -4.16 -20.54
C TYR A 189 -1.58 -3.12 -21.38
N TRP A 190 -2.32 -2.26 -20.71
CA TRP A 190 -3.06 -1.15 -21.32
C TRP A 190 -2.49 0.17 -20.84
N THR A 191 -2.32 1.13 -21.75
CA THR A 191 -1.88 2.48 -21.38
C THR A 191 -2.59 3.56 -22.17
N LYS A 192 -2.55 4.76 -21.61
CA LYS A 192 -2.73 6.04 -22.30
C LYS A 192 -1.57 6.95 -21.94
N PRO A 193 -1.18 7.91 -22.79
CA PRO A 193 -0.14 8.88 -22.45
C PRO A 193 -0.43 9.63 -21.15
N ARG A 194 -1.71 9.88 -20.87
CA ARG A 194 -2.22 10.56 -19.67
C ARG A 194 -3.62 10.06 -19.31
N ALA A 195 -3.93 9.98 -18.03
CA ALA A 195 -5.29 9.82 -17.53
C ALA A 195 -6.00 11.18 -17.49
N ALA A 196 -7.18 11.28 -18.11
CA ALA A 196 -7.94 12.53 -18.15
C ALA A 196 -8.66 12.76 -16.81
N LYS A 197 -8.84 14.03 -16.43
CA LYS A 197 -9.63 14.39 -15.25
C LYS A 197 -11.11 14.25 -15.56
N GLY A 198 -11.86 13.60 -14.67
CA GLY A 198 -13.29 13.34 -14.83
C GLY A 198 -13.62 12.10 -15.67
N GLU A 199 -12.61 11.43 -16.23
CA GLU A 199 -12.76 10.13 -16.90
C GLU A 199 -12.95 9.03 -15.87
N SER A 200 -13.93 8.15 -16.08
CA SER A 200 -14.14 6.98 -15.26
C SER A 200 -13.13 5.88 -15.58
N ALA A 201 -12.93 4.94 -14.64
CA ALA A 201 -12.02 3.82 -14.84
C ALA A 201 -12.40 2.96 -16.07
N HIS A 202 -13.70 2.74 -16.29
CA HIS A 202 -14.20 1.96 -17.43
C HIS A 202 -13.98 2.67 -18.76
N GLU A 203 -14.31 3.95 -18.87
CA GLU A 203 -14.02 4.75 -20.07
C GLU A 203 -12.52 4.79 -20.39
N TRP A 204 -11.68 4.92 -19.35
CA TRP A 204 -10.24 4.83 -19.51
C TRP A 204 -9.83 3.48 -20.09
N ARG A 205 -10.38 2.38 -19.57
CA ARG A 205 -10.02 1.01 -19.97
C ARG A 205 -10.47 0.67 -21.40
N GLU A 206 -11.63 1.16 -21.81
CA GLU A 206 -12.16 0.98 -23.17
C GLU A 206 -11.35 1.76 -24.20
N SER A 207 -10.89 2.95 -23.84
CA SER A 207 -10.10 3.81 -24.74
C SER A 207 -8.58 3.57 -24.67
N ALA A 208 -8.11 2.76 -23.72
CA ALA A 208 -6.67 2.47 -23.55
C ALA A 208 -6.15 1.51 -24.62
N THR A 209 -4.93 1.77 -25.10
CA THR A 209 -4.27 0.91 -26.08
C THR A 209 -3.69 -0.31 -25.39
N ARG A 210 -4.02 -1.50 -25.91
CA ARG A 210 -3.41 -2.76 -25.48
C ARG A 210 -2.02 -2.91 -26.13
N HIS A 211 -1.04 -3.29 -25.33
CA HIS A 211 0.32 -3.60 -25.73
C HIS A 211 0.68 -5.04 -25.34
N GLN A 212 1.36 -5.75 -26.23
CA GLN A 212 1.94 -7.06 -25.92
C GLN A 212 3.30 -6.87 -25.22
N GLY A 213 3.62 -7.74 -24.25
CA GLY A 213 4.83 -7.69 -23.44
C GLY A 213 4.60 -7.12 -22.04
N SER A 214 5.67 -6.98 -21.26
CA SER A 214 5.60 -6.48 -19.88
C SER A 214 5.44 -4.97 -19.80
N TRP A 215 4.63 -4.50 -18.84
CA TRP A 215 4.54 -3.10 -18.46
C TRP A 215 5.87 -2.53 -17.93
N TRP A 216 6.81 -3.37 -17.50
CA TRP A 216 8.13 -2.95 -17.02
C TRP A 216 8.87 -2.12 -18.07
N ASN A 217 8.72 -2.47 -19.35
CA ASN A 217 9.34 -1.75 -20.46
C ASN A 217 8.75 -0.33 -20.62
N ASP A 218 7.42 -0.20 -20.46
CA ASP A 218 6.74 1.10 -20.48
C ASP A 218 7.15 1.98 -19.30
N TRP A 219 7.22 1.39 -18.10
CA TRP A 219 7.70 2.07 -16.91
C TRP A 219 9.16 2.49 -17.02
N ALA A 220 10.05 1.61 -17.48
CA ALA A 220 11.47 1.88 -17.68
C ALA A 220 11.69 3.06 -18.65
N ALA A 221 10.94 3.11 -19.76
CA ALA A 221 10.95 4.24 -20.68
C ALA A 221 10.41 5.53 -20.04
N TRP A 222 9.37 5.44 -19.20
CA TRP A 222 8.79 6.59 -18.51
C TRP A 222 9.72 7.16 -17.42
N ILE A 223 10.32 6.31 -16.60
CA ILE A 223 11.21 6.72 -15.51
C ILE A 223 12.58 7.16 -16.03
N GLY A 224 13.08 6.54 -17.12
CA GLY A 224 14.35 6.90 -17.74
C GLY A 224 14.40 8.37 -18.18
N LYS A 225 13.29 8.91 -18.70
CA LYS A 225 13.14 10.34 -19.04
C LYS A 225 13.20 11.28 -17.83
N ARG A 226 13.13 10.74 -16.61
CA ARG A 226 13.03 11.46 -15.33
C ARG A 226 14.17 11.10 -14.36
N ALA A 227 15.09 10.23 -14.77
CA ALA A 227 16.22 9.79 -13.95
C ALA A 227 17.42 10.74 -13.99
N GLY A 228 17.39 11.74 -14.89
CA GLY A 228 18.53 12.62 -15.14
C GLY A 228 19.60 11.95 -16.01
N SER A 229 20.76 12.60 -16.13
CA SER A 229 21.89 12.04 -16.86
C SER A 229 22.51 10.86 -16.13
N MET A 230 23.04 9.90 -16.89
CA MET A 230 23.83 8.81 -16.32
C MET A 230 25.13 9.37 -15.74
N VAL A 231 25.40 9.06 -14.47
CA VAL A 231 26.58 9.53 -13.73
C VAL A 231 27.22 8.37 -13.00
N ALA A 232 28.49 8.52 -12.61
CA ALA A 232 29.13 7.57 -11.72
C ALA A 232 28.37 7.48 -10.38
N PRO A 233 28.25 6.28 -9.79
CA PRO A 233 27.56 6.11 -8.51
C PRO A 233 28.30 6.87 -7.41
N ALA A 234 27.53 7.43 -6.47
CA ALA A 234 28.10 8.06 -5.28
C ALA A 234 28.79 7.02 -4.38
N THR A 235 29.90 7.40 -3.75
CA THR A 235 30.55 6.57 -2.73
C THR A 235 29.71 6.60 -1.45
N LEU A 236 29.23 5.44 -1.02
CA LEU A 236 28.51 5.26 0.24
C LEU A 236 29.42 4.55 1.27
N PRO A 237 29.19 4.75 2.59
CA PRO A 237 29.84 3.96 3.61
C PRO A 237 29.61 2.46 3.39
N PRO A 238 30.60 1.59 3.72
CA PRO A 238 30.43 0.15 3.61
C PRO A 238 29.26 -0.32 4.49
N GLY A 239 28.42 -1.19 3.93
CA GLY A 239 27.30 -1.82 4.61
C GLY A 239 27.42 -3.34 4.60
N GLU A 240 26.41 -4.02 5.14
CA GLU A 240 26.29 -5.47 5.04
C GLU A 240 26.03 -5.90 3.58
N PRO A 241 26.53 -7.05 3.13
CA PRO A 241 26.13 -7.64 1.86
C PRO A 241 24.61 -7.81 1.77
N ALA A 242 24.04 -7.56 0.60
CA ALA A 242 22.62 -7.87 0.34
C ALA A 242 22.36 -9.37 0.55
N PRO A 243 21.18 -9.76 1.08
CA PRO A 243 20.00 -8.93 1.30
C PRO A 243 19.95 -8.23 2.68
N GLY A 244 21.01 -8.38 3.49
CA GLY A 244 21.12 -7.79 4.83
C GLY A 244 20.28 -8.48 5.90
N ARG A 245 20.57 -8.17 7.16
CA ARG A 245 19.99 -8.88 8.33
C ARG A 245 18.50 -8.62 8.59
N TYR A 246 17.94 -7.47 8.21
CA TYR A 246 16.56 -7.13 8.54
C TYR A 246 15.52 -8.01 7.84
N VAL A 247 15.77 -8.39 6.58
CA VAL A 247 14.87 -9.33 5.87
C VAL A 247 14.97 -10.74 6.47
N LEU A 248 16.11 -11.08 7.08
CA LEU A 248 16.32 -12.33 7.78
C LEU A 248 15.79 -12.31 9.23
N ASN A 249 15.15 -11.20 9.65
CA ASN A 249 14.69 -10.95 11.01
C ASN A 249 15.81 -11.10 12.07
N GLU A 250 17.04 -10.77 11.68
CA GLU A 250 18.21 -10.80 12.55
C GLU A 250 18.44 -9.42 13.19
N VAL A 251 18.65 -9.40 14.51
CA VAL A 251 18.82 -8.17 15.28
C VAL A 251 20.29 -7.75 15.28
N ALA A 252 20.54 -6.54 14.79
CA ALA A 252 21.81 -5.84 14.95
C ALA A 252 22.14 -5.56 16.41
N ALA A 253 23.44 -5.46 16.76
CA ALA A 253 23.81 -4.60 17.88
C ALA A 253 23.25 -3.19 17.63
N ALA A 254 22.55 -2.61 18.61
CA ALA A 254 21.93 -1.30 18.45
C ALA A 254 23.00 -0.26 18.02
N PHE A 255 22.69 0.51 16.98
CA PHE A 255 23.58 1.58 16.51
C PHE A 255 23.86 2.55 17.67
N GLY A 256 25.12 2.59 18.14
CA GLY A 256 25.59 3.60 19.09
C GLY A 256 25.33 3.33 20.58
N THR A 257 25.36 2.08 21.05
CA THR A 257 25.33 1.82 22.50
C THR A 257 26.67 2.12 23.16
N ASN A 258 26.95 3.39 23.43
CA ASN A 258 27.56 3.75 24.70
C ASN A 258 26.49 3.60 25.80
N GLY A 259 26.29 2.36 26.27
CA GLY A 259 25.89 2.06 27.65
C GLY A 259 24.54 2.52 28.21
N THR A 260 23.63 3.18 27.49
CA THR A 260 22.31 3.52 28.05
C THR A 260 21.17 2.86 27.28
N SER A 261 20.64 1.77 27.84
CA SER A 261 19.39 1.16 27.37
C SER A 261 18.24 2.15 27.57
N HIS A 262 17.72 2.73 26.49
CA HIS A 262 16.49 3.52 26.57
C HIS A 262 15.32 2.54 26.61
N LYS A 263 14.76 2.29 27.81
CA LYS A 263 13.49 1.56 27.92
C LYS A 263 12.41 2.41 27.23
N PRO A 264 11.63 1.85 26.29
CA PRO A 264 10.53 2.60 25.68
C PRO A 264 9.55 3.03 26.77
N ALA A 265 9.20 4.31 26.78
CA ALA A 265 8.25 4.84 27.75
C ALA A 265 6.88 4.16 27.56
N PRO A 266 6.20 3.74 28.64
CA PRO A 266 4.89 3.11 28.53
C PRO A 266 3.89 4.06 27.85
N TYR A 267 3.07 3.49 26.97
CA TYR A 267 2.03 4.20 26.23
C TYR A 267 1.12 5.00 27.18
N ARG A 268 1.15 6.33 27.07
CA ARG A 268 0.41 7.24 27.95
C ARG A 268 -1.08 7.23 27.57
N LYS A 269 -1.92 6.60 28.39
CA LYS A 269 -3.39 6.61 28.23
C LYS A 269 -3.89 8.06 28.08
N ARG A 270 -4.50 8.38 26.93
CA ARG A 270 -5.26 9.64 26.76
C ARG A 270 -6.41 9.64 27.76
N LYS A 271 -6.49 10.64 28.65
CA LYS A 271 -7.62 10.80 29.56
C LYS A 271 -8.90 11.02 28.74
N LYS A 272 -9.96 10.25 29.00
CA LYS A 272 -11.29 10.45 28.41
C LYS A 272 -11.73 11.89 28.67
N ALA A 273 -12.11 12.61 27.62
CA ALA A 273 -12.71 13.93 27.74
C ALA A 273 -14.05 13.79 28.48
N THR A 274 -14.19 14.46 29.63
CA THR A 274 -15.43 14.55 30.38
C THR A 274 -16.41 15.45 29.62
N ALA A 275 -17.60 14.92 29.29
CA ALA A 275 -18.67 15.67 28.66
C ALA A 275 -19.19 16.79 29.60
N PRO A 276 -19.56 17.98 29.08
CA PRO A 276 -20.06 19.06 29.92
C PRO A 276 -21.47 18.75 30.43
N LYS A 277 -21.69 18.93 31.74
CA LYS A 277 -23.00 18.79 32.39
C LYS A 277 -24.00 19.78 31.80
N ARG A 278 -25.11 19.29 31.25
CA ARG A 278 -26.28 20.10 30.87
C ARG A 278 -26.85 20.78 32.12
N ARG A 279 -26.85 22.11 32.13
CA ARG A 279 -27.49 22.95 33.16
C ARG A 279 -29.00 22.95 32.87
N GLN A 280 -29.81 22.33 33.72
CA GLN A 280 -31.26 22.48 33.69
C GLN A 280 -31.61 23.89 34.17
N THR A 281 -32.10 24.74 33.27
CA THR A 281 -32.81 25.97 33.64
C THR A 281 -34.26 25.62 33.92
N ARG A 282 -34.65 25.64 35.21
CA ARG A 282 -36.05 25.74 35.62
C ARG A 282 -36.59 27.09 35.14
N ARG A 283 -37.68 27.09 34.39
CA ARG A 283 -38.59 28.24 34.28
C ARG A 283 -39.78 27.98 35.21
N ALA A 284 -40.24 29.06 35.83
CA ALA A 284 -41.40 29.14 36.72
C ALA A 284 -42.68 28.65 36.03
#